data_AF-X0V022-F1
#
_entry.id   AF-X0V022-F1
#
_cell.length_a   1.000
_cell.length_b   1.000
_cell.length_c   1.000
_cell.angle_alpha   90.00
_cell.angle_beta   90.00
_cell.angle_gamma   90.00
#
_symmetry.space_group_name_H-M   'P 1'
#
loop_
_entity.id
_entity.type
_entity.pdbx_description
1 polymer ?
#
loop_
_entity_poly.entity_id
_entity_poly.type
_entity_poly.pdbx_seq_one_letter_code
_entity_poly.pdbx_strand_id
1 'polypeptide(L)'
;LEFALTRGGDEIEGLLMLYATNLSRLETLRDVDQLQLLDFAKFLKYKEGQKHVFLFYQREFIPRLDPRVFANVLGKYEDRPHIQHGFSDASGLFRRDISFDVDLIKRAYADSSVHIHFLFISTPAEQIYGIRMKEQSEDIYQSFKEMARATGGFFDSSANPAYLFQNALQASENYYLIYYSPKNYQQDGKFKAIKVRVKNKDYKITHRLGYFAN
;
A
#
# COMPACT_ATOMS: atom_id res chain seq x y z
N LEU A 1 -30.42 5.16 -4.95
CA LEU A 1 -31.33 6.23 -4.48
C LEU A 1 -32.54 5.69 -3.71
N GLU A 2 -33.21 4.64 -4.20
CA GLU A 2 -34.34 4.04 -3.47
C GLU A 2 -33.96 3.49 -2.09
N PHE A 3 -32.74 2.94 -1.96
CA PHE A 3 -32.31 2.18 -0.79
C PHE A 3 -32.30 2.93 0.56
N ALA A 4 -32.07 4.24 0.56
CA ALA A 4 -32.09 5.07 1.77
C ALA A 4 -33.31 6.01 1.84
N LEU A 5 -33.99 6.24 0.73
CA LEU A 5 -35.11 7.19 0.69
C LEU A 5 -36.45 6.54 1.06
N THR A 6 -36.57 5.20 1.01
CA THR A 6 -37.80 4.46 1.39
C THR A 6 -37.77 3.88 2.81
N ARG A 7 -36.61 3.87 3.48
CA ARG A 7 -36.42 3.25 4.80
C ARG A 7 -36.83 4.16 5.96
N GLY A 8 -37.27 3.55 7.06
CA GLY A 8 -37.55 4.23 8.33
C GLY A 8 -36.27 4.80 8.95
N GLY A 9 -36.38 5.82 9.80
CA GLY A 9 -35.21 6.46 10.40
C GLY A 9 -34.34 5.50 11.23
N ASP A 10 -34.98 4.60 11.98
CA ASP A 10 -34.29 3.63 12.85
C ASP A 10 -33.50 2.58 12.02
N GLU A 11 -34.00 2.28 10.82
CA GLU A 11 -33.34 1.37 9.89
C GLU A 11 -32.07 2.00 9.28
N ILE A 12 -32.11 3.31 8.99
CA ILE A 12 -30.94 4.05 8.51
C ILE A 12 -29.89 4.18 9.60
N GLU A 13 -30.30 4.47 10.83
CA GLU A 13 -29.39 4.53 11.97
C GLU A 13 -28.65 3.20 12.16
N GLY A 14 -29.35 2.07 12.09
CA GLY A 14 -28.75 0.74 12.13
C GLY A 14 -27.75 0.49 10.98
N LEU A 15 -28.06 0.92 9.76
CA LEU A 15 -27.15 0.81 8.61
C LEU A 15 -25.89 1.67 8.76
N LEU A 16 -26.02 2.88 9.31
CA LEU A 16 -24.88 3.77 9.56
C LEU A 16 -23.96 3.20 10.63
N MET A 17 -24.51 2.66 11.71
CA MET A 17 -23.72 2.00 12.75
C MET A 17 -22.99 0.76 12.21
N LEU A 18 -23.67 -0.05 11.39
CA LEU A 18 -23.04 -1.20 10.73
C LEU A 18 -21.93 -0.76 9.76
N TYR A 19 -22.17 0.29 8.98
CA TYR A 19 -21.19 0.86 8.07
C TYR A 19 -19.95 1.36 8.82
N ALA A 20 -20.12 2.17 9.86
CA ALA A 20 -19.04 2.68 10.69
C ALA A 20 -18.26 1.55 11.38
N THR A 21 -18.96 0.52 11.88
CA THR A 21 -18.32 -0.67 12.49
C THR A 21 -17.48 -1.44 11.48
N ASN A 22 -18.00 -1.67 10.28
CA ASN A 22 -17.26 -2.38 9.23
C ASN A 22 -16.05 -1.56 8.75
N LEU A 23 -16.18 -0.25 8.65
CA LEU A 23 -15.08 0.64 8.30
C LEU A 23 -13.99 0.61 9.38
N SER A 24 -14.35 0.69 10.66
CA SER A 24 -13.40 0.58 11.78
C SER A 24 -12.67 -0.77 11.81
N ARG A 25 -13.39 -1.87 11.54
CA ARG A 25 -12.77 -3.21 11.40
C ARG A 25 -11.81 -3.26 10.23
N LEU A 26 -12.18 -2.68 9.08
CA LEU A 26 -11.33 -2.62 7.90
C LEU A 26 -10.04 -1.84 8.18
N GLU A 27 -10.13 -0.70 8.85
CA GLU A 27 -8.95 0.08 9.26
C GLU A 27 -8.03 -0.72 10.19
N THR A 28 -8.60 -1.47 11.15
CA THR A 28 -7.82 -2.34 12.04
C THR A 28 -7.06 -3.43 11.27
N LEU A 29 -7.67 -4.02 10.24
CA LEU A 29 -7.04 -5.05 9.40
C LEU A 29 -5.96 -4.49 8.47
N ARG A 30 -5.99 -3.18 8.21
CA ARG A 30 -5.06 -2.48 7.32
C ARG A 30 -3.90 -1.84 8.04
N ASP A 31 -3.83 -1.95 9.36
CA ASP A 31 -2.75 -1.35 10.12
C ASP A 31 -1.41 -2.03 9.77
N VAL A 32 -0.46 -1.22 9.31
CA VAL A 32 0.88 -1.69 8.93
C VAL A 32 1.85 -1.13 9.95
N ASP A 33 2.26 -1.99 10.88
CA ASP A 33 3.21 -1.63 11.92
C ASP A 33 4.64 -1.56 11.36
N GLN A 34 5.29 -0.41 11.53
CA GLN A 34 6.68 -0.19 11.15
C GLN A 34 7.62 -1.22 11.78
N LEU A 35 7.40 -1.60 13.04
CA LEU A 35 8.24 -2.55 13.74
C LEU A 35 8.16 -3.94 13.09
N GLN A 36 6.95 -4.36 12.70
CA GLN A 36 6.76 -5.63 11.99
C GLN A 36 7.49 -5.66 10.65
N LEU A 37 7.46 -4.55 9.89
CA LEU A 37 8.22 -4.43 8.64
C LEU A 37 9.73 -4.53 8.87
N LEU A 38 10.24 -3.86 9.91
CA LEU A 38 11.66 -3.90 10.27
C LEU A 38 12.10 -5.29 10.76
N ASP A 39 11.29 -5.94 11.58
CA ASP A 39 11.55 -7.29 12.07
C ASP A 39 11.52 -8.30 10.93
N PHE A 40 10.62 -8.12 9.95
CA PHE A 40 10.61 -8.97 8.76
C PHE A 40 11.86 -8.75 7.89
N ALA A 41 12.31 -7.51 7.68
CA ALA A 41 13.57 -7.23 6.99
C ALA A 41 14.77 -7.86 7.71
N LYS A 42 14.81 -7.75 9.04
CA LYS A 42 15.84 -8.38 9.89
C LYS A 42 15.81 -9.90 9.77
N PHE A 43 14.64 -10.52 9.84
CA PHE A 43 14.45 -11.95 9.65
C PHE A 43 15.02 -12.41 8.30
N LEU A 44 14.70 -11.69 7.22
CA LEU A 44 15.17 -11.99 5.87
C LEU A 44 16.70 -11.87 5.75
N LYS A 45 17.32 -10.88 6.41
CA LYS A 45 18.78 -10.69 6.39
C LYS A 45 19.55 -11.93 6.82
N TYR A 46 19.04 -12.67 7.81
CA TYR A 46 19.70 -13.86 8.36
C TYR A 46 19.30 -15.17 7.67
N LYS A 47 18.49 -15.12 6.61
CA LYS A 47 18.19 -16.29 5.80
C LYS A 47 19.20 -16.43 4.67
N GLU A 48 19.74 -17.63 4.54
CA GLU A 48 20.65 -18.00 3.44
C GLU A 48 19.91 -18.06 2.11
N GLY A 49 20.66 -17.95 1.01
CA GLY A 49 20.15 -18.02 -0.34
C GLY A 49 19.54 -16.72 -0.87
N GLN A 50 19.13 -16.80 -2.14
CA GLN A 50 18.45 -15.73 -2.85
C GLN A 50 17.00 -15.64 -2.37
N LYS A 51 16.58 -14.44 -1.96
CA LYS A 51 15.27 -14.21 -1.34
C LYS A 51 14.42 -13.32 -2.22
N HIS A 52 13.22 -13.79 -2.52
CA HIS A 52 12.21 -13.04 -3.25
C HIS A 52 10.95 -12.97 -2.41
N VAL A 53 10.38 -11.77 -2.31
CA VAL A 53 9.06 -11.55 -1.70
C VAL A 53 8.17 -10.94 -2.77
N PHE A 54 7.05 -11.58 -3.03
CA PHE A 54 6.04 -11.08 -3.96
C PHE A 54 4.87 -10.53 -3.15
N LEU A 55 4.69 -9.21 -3.19
CA LEU A 55 3.61 -8.49 -2.54
C LEU A 55 2.51 -8.24 -3.56
N PHE A 56 1.40 -8.96 -3.42
CA PHE A 56 0.19 -8.71 -4.18
C PHE A 56 -0.71 -7.79 -3.37
N TYR A 57 -1.12 -6.69 -3.97
CA TYR A 57 -2.03 -5.77 -3.32
C TYR A 57 -3.06 -5.30 -4.33
N GLN A 58 -4.33 -5.54 -4.02
CA GLN A 58 -5.43 -5.10 -4.87
C GLN A 58 -5.85 -3.69 -4.49
N ARG A 59 -6.13 -2.87 -5.50
CA ARG A 59 -6.69 -1.54 -5.32
C ARG A 59 -7.96 -1.61 -4.48
N GLU A 60 -8.02 -0.75 -3.47
CA GLU A 60 -9.04 -0.73 -2.45
C GLU A 60 -9.94 0.48 -2.62
N PHE A 61 -11.25 0.26 -2.48
CA PHE A 61 -12.26 1.28 -2.56
C PHE A 61 -13.09 1.32 -1.29
N ILE A 62 -13.39 2.54 -0.84
CA ILE A 62 -14.37 2.80 0.19
C ILE A 62 -15.64 3.32 -0.48
N PRO A 63 -16.78 2.63 -0.33
CA PRO A 63 -18.05 3.12 -0.84
C PRO A 63 -18.49 4.34 -0.03
N ARG A 64 -18.75 5.46 -0.70
CA ARG A 64 -19.29 6.68 -0.09
C ARG A 64 -20.59 7.05 -0.77
N LEU A 65 -21.52 7.67 -0.06
CA LEU A 65 -22.68 8.24 -0.71
C LEU A 65 -22.26 9.34 -1.70
N ASP A 66 -22.91 9.38 -2.86
CA ASP A 66 -22.75 10.52 -3.75
C ASP A 66 -23.18 11.81 -3.01
N PRO A 67 -22.44 12.94 -3.14
CA PRO A 67 -22.75 14.17 -2.40
C PRO A 67 -24.19 14.65 -2.55
N ARG A 68 -24.83 14.42 -3.71
CA ARG A 68 -26.25 14.79 -3.93
C ARG A 68 -27.18 13.92 -3.11
N VAL A 69 -26.92 12.61 -3.08
CA VAL A 69 -27.67 11.65 -2.27
C VAL A 69 -27.46 11.94 -0.79
N PHE A 70 -26.23 12.22 -0.40
CA PHE A 70 -25.87 12.59 0.97
C PHE A 70 -26.64 13.84 1.42
N ALA A 71 -26.62 14.92 0.65
CA ALA A 71 -27.36 16.14 0.97
C ALA A 71 -28.87 15.90 1.11
N ASN A 72 -29.46 15.11 0.21
CA ASN A 72 -30.88 14.75 0.28
C ASN A 72 -31.22 13.95 1.53
N VAL A 73 -30.36 13.01 1.94
CA VAL A 73 -30.55 12.22 3.16
C VAL A 73 -30.41 13.11 4.40
N LEU A 74 -29.41 13.99 4.46
CA LEU A 74 -29.27 14.91 5.59
C LEU A 74 -30.49 15.83 5.73
N GLY A 75 -31.02 16.37 4.62
CA GLY A 75 -32.24 17.18 4.64
C GLY A 75 -33.49 16.38 5.07
N LYS A 76 -33.59 15.10 4.68
CA LYS A 76 -34.72 14.24 5.10
C LYS A 76 -34.72 13.95 6.61
N TYR A 77 -33.55 13.91 7.23
CA TYR A 77 -33.38 13.58 8.66
C TYR A 77 -32.82 14.77 9.46
N GLU A 78 -33.17 16.00 9.07
CA GLU A 78 -32.73 17.22 9.75
C GLU A 78 -33.16 17.22 11.23
N ASP A 79 -34.39 16.79 11.52
CA ASP A 79 -34.96 16.70 12.87
C ASP A 79 -34.46 15.50 13.69
N ARG A 80 -33.48 14.74 13.18
CA ARG A 80 -32.92 13.56 13.87
C ARG A 80 -31.42 13.71 14.12
N PRO A 81 -31.02 14.38 15.24
CA PRO A 81 -29.62 14.64 15.55
C PRO A 81 -28.73 13.38 15.59
N HIS A 82 -29.24 12.25 16.06
CA HIS A 82 -28.48 10.99 16.12
C HIS A 82 -28.04 10.49 14.73
N ILE A 83 -28.89 10.66 13.72
CA ILE A 83 -28.55 10.29 12.33
C ILE A 83 -27.48 11.24 11.78
N GLN A 84 -27.59 12.54 12.06
CA GLN A 84 -26.60 13.55 11.67
C GLN A 84 -25.23 13.25 12.27
N HIS A 85 -25.18 12.92 13.56
CA HIS A 85 -23.95 12.52 14.25
C HIS A 85 -23.35 11.26 13.64
N GLY A 86 -24.14 10.21 13.40
CA GLY A 86 -23.66 8.98 12.78
C GLY A 86 -23.01 9.21 11.40
N PHE A 87 -23.55 10.13 10.59
CA PHE A 87 -22.94 10.53 9.32
C PHE A 87 -21.62 11.29 9.48
N SER A 88 -21.55 12.19 10.46
CA SER A 88 -20.32 12.94 10.78
C SER A 88 -19.22 11.99 11.24
N ASP A 89 -19.53 11.04 12.12
CA ASP A 89 -18.57 10.07 12.66
C ASP A 89 -18.05 9.14 11.55
N ALA A 90 -18.95 8.58 10.74
CA ALA A 90 -18.59 7.77 9.59
C ALA A 90 -17.69 8.55 8.61
N SER A 91 -17.92 9.85 8.45
CA SER A 91 -17.09 10.73 7.60
C SER A 91 -15.71 11.04 8.20
N GLY A 92 -15.59 11.09 9.52
CA GLY A 92 -14.35 11.33 10.26
C GLY A 92 -13.36 10.16 10.17
N LEU A 93 -13.86 8.91 10.12
CA LEU A 93 -13.07 7.68 10.02
C LEU A 93 -12.23 7.56 8.74
N PHE A 94 -12.38 8.49 7.80
CA PHE A 94 -11.72 8.48 6.50
C PHE A 94 -10.38 9.22 6.43
N ARG A 95 -9.91 9.81 7.54
CA ARG A 95 -8.63 10.53 7.59
C ARG A 95 -7.58 9.60 8.16
N ARG A 96 -6.67 9.15 7.30
CA ARG A 96 -5.53 8.33 7.68
C ARG A 96 -4.25 9.11 7.48
N ASP A 97 -3.40 9.07 8.50
CA ASP A 97 -1.98 9.37 8.39
C ASP A 97 -1.24 8.03 8.56
N ILE A 98 -0.75 7.44 7.47
CA ILE A 98 0.29 6.42 7.62
C ILE A 98 1.57 7.16 7.99
N SER A 99 1.98 7.08 9.25
CA SER A 99 3.25 7.65 9.70
C SER A 99 4.25 6.54 10.06
N PHE A 100 4.78 5.86 9.06
CA PHE A 100 6.04 5.14 9.24
C PHE A 100 7.14 5.78 8.41
N ASP A 101 8.36 5.74 8.93
CA ASP A 101 9.55 6.28 8.30
C ASP A 101 9.92 5.42 7.09
N VAL A 102 9.47 5.86 5.92
CA VAL A 102 9.72 5.19 4.63
C VAL A 102 11.21 5.05 4.37
N ASP A 103 12.05 6.02 4.77
CA ASP A 103 13.49 5.95 4.55
C ASP A 103 14.17 4.92 5.44
N LEU A 104 13.70 4.78 6.69
CA LEU A 104 14.16 3.73 7.59
C LEU A 104 13.83 2.34 7.02
N ILE A 105 12.59 2.13 6.57
CA ILE A 105 12.15 0.88 5.94
C ILE A 105 12.98 0.59 4.69
N LYS A 106 13.13 1.56 3.78
CA LYS A 106 13.91 1.40 2.54
C LYS A 106 15.35 0.94 2.82
N ARG A 107 16.02 1.55 3.81
CA ARG A 107 17.40 1.19 4.16
C ARG A 107 17.49 -0.20 4.77
N ALA A 108 16.53 -0.58 5.62
CA ALA A 108 16.48 -1.91 6.22
C ALA A 108 16.32 -3.01 5.17
N TYR A 109 15.39 -2.85 4.23
CA TYR A 109 15.17 -3.82 3.15
C TYR A 109 16.30 -3.85 2.12
N ALA A 110 16.92 -2.69 1.82
CA ALA A 110 18.10 -2.65 0.95
C ALA A 110 19.26 -3.47 1.55
N ASP A 111 19.44 -3.38 2.87
CA ASP A 111 20.48 -4.09 3.62
C ASP A 111 20.18 -5.59 3.80
N SER A 112 18.91 -6.00 3.81
CA SER A 112 18.52 -7.41 4.05
C SER A 112 18.78 -8.35 2.87
N SER A 113 19.37 -7.88 1.78
CA SER A 113 19.73 -8.68 0.60
C SER A 113 18.57 -9.53 0.07
N VAL A 114 17.39 -8.92 0.00
CA VAL A 114 16.14 -9.48 -0.54
C VAL A 114 15.72 -8.69 -1.76
N HIS A 115 14.97 -9.30 -2.68
CA HIS A 115 14.28 -8.61 -3.77
C HIS A 115 12.78 -8.55 -3.45
N ILE A 116 12.25 -7.34 -3.24
CA ILE A 116 10.82 -7.11 -3.04
C ILE A 116 10.19 -6.82 -4.40
N HIS A 117 9.19 -7.61 -4.78
CA HIS A 117 8.40 -7.41 -5.98
C HIS A 117 7.01 -6.94 -5.58
N PHE A 118 6.57 -5.78 -6.05
CA PHE A 118 5.27 -5.20 -5.73
C PHE A 118 4.32 -5.21 -6.93
N LEU A 119 3.26 -5.99 -6.82
CA LEU A 119 2.29 -6.23 -7.88
C LEU A 119 0.96 -5.58 -7.47
N PHE A 120 0.71 -4.40 -8.00
CA PHE A 120 -0.51 -3.65 -7.69
C PHE A 120 -1.64 -4.01 -8.65
N ILE A 121 -2.67 -4.68 -8.16
CA ILE A 121 -3.81 -5.12 -8.95
C ILE A 121 -4.81 -3.97 -9.04
N SER A 122 -4.76 -3.21 -10.13
CA SER A 122 -5.55 -2.00 -10.34
C SER A 122 -6.97 -2.29 -10.85
N THR A 123 -7.72 -3.13 -10.13
CA THR A 123 -9.11 -3.48 -10.48
C THR A 123 -9.99 -2.23 -10.61
N PRO A 124 -10.83 -2.10 -11.65
CA PRO A 124 -11.70 -0.95 -11.82
C PRO A 124 -12.68 -0.79 -10.65
N ALA A 125 -13.05 0.45 -10.35
CA ALA A 125 -14.09 0.72 -9.38
C ALA A 125 -15.44 0.22 -9.90
N GLU A 126 -16.18 -0.51 -9.05
CA GLU A 126 -17.57 -0.87 -9.35
C GLU A 126 -18.44 0.38 -9.45
N GLN A 127 -19.37 0.37 -10.39
CA GLN A 127 -20.34 1.45 -10.57
C GLN A 127 -21.64 1.08 -9.87
N ILE A 128 -21.90 1.71 -8.73
CA ILE A 128 -23.13 1.50 -7.95
C ILE A 128 -23.89 2.82 -7.87
N TYR A 129 -25.15 2.84 -8.31
CA TYR A 129 -25.92 4.06 -8.40
C TYR A 129 -26.11 4.77 -7.04
N GLY A 130 -25.71 6.04 -6.97
CA GLY A 130 -25.76 6.83 -5.74
C GLY A 130 -24.61 6.56 -4.75
N ILE A 131 -23.64 5.71 -5.14
CA ILE A 131 -22.43 5.45 -4.38
C ILE A 131 -21.22 5.86 -5.24
N ARG A 132 -20.33 6.63 -4.64
CA ARG A 132 -19.01 6.94 -5.17
C ARG A 132 -17.98 6.06 -4.49
N MET A 133 -17.30 5.22 -5.28
CA MET A 133 -16.14 4.48 -4.82
C MET A 133 -14.94 5.44 -4.71
N LYS A 134 -14.41 5.64 -3.51
CA LYS A 134 -13.19 6.42 -3.30
C LYS A 134 -12.01 5.47 -3.08
N GLU A 135 -10.97 5.60 -3.90
CA GLU A 135 -9.73 4.84 -3.73
C GLU A 135 -9.04 5.20 -2.41
N GLN A 136 -8.50 4.18 -1.73
CA GLN A 136 -7.79 4.31 -0.46
C GLN A 136 -6.54 3.42 -0.42
N SER A 137 -5.77 3.41 -1.50
CA SER A 137 -4.56 2.58 -1.64
C SER A 137 -3.26 3.37 -1.78
N GLU A 138 -3.34 4.70 -1.91
CA GLU A 138 -2.19 5.55 -2.24
C GLU A 138 -1.06 5.45 -1.21
N ASP A 139 -1.45 5.39 0.05
CA ASP A 139 -0.60 5.34 1.24
C ASP A 139 0.27 4.06 1.28
N ILE A 140 -0.33 2.91 0.98
CA ILE A 140 0.37 1.62 0.88
C ILE A 140 1.12 1.51 -0.45
N TYR A 141 0.52 2.00 -1.55
CA TYR A 141 1.09 1.90 -2.88
C TYR A 141 2.48 2.54 -2.98
N GLN A 142 2.63 3.79 -2.52
CA GLN A 142 3.93 4.47 -2.59
C GLN A 142 4.97 3.77 -1.71
N SER A 143 4.58 3.35 -0.51
CA SER A 143 5.48 2.68 0.43
C SER A 143 6.05 1.38 -0.13
N PHE A 144 5.18 0.52 -0.68
CA PHE A 144 5.58 -0.78 -1.24
C PHE A 144 6.35 -0.64 -2.54
N LYS A 145 5.99 0.34 -3.36
CA LYS A 145 6.75 0.73 -4.55
C LYS A 145 8.17 1.18 -4.21
N GLU A 146 8.33 1.99 -3.17
CA GLU A 146 9.64 2.44 -2.72
C GLU A 146 10.47 1.28 -2.13
N MET A 147 9.86 0.32 -1.45
CA MET A 147 10.56 -0.91 -1.02
C MET A 147 11.03 -1.77 -2.20
N ALA A 148 10.18 -1.96 -3.21
CA ALA A 148 10.55 -2.69 -4.42
C ALA A 148 11.73 -2.02 -5.14
N ARG A 149 11.69 -0.69 -5.26
CA ARG A 149 12.82 0.10 -5.78
C ARG A 149 14.06 -0.04 -4.90
N ALA A 150 13.90 0.02 -3.58
CA ALA A 150 15.01 0.00 -2.62
C ALA A 150 15.84 -1.29 -2.70
N THR A 151 15.16 -2.38 -3.04
CA THR A 151 15.73 -3.72 -3.15
C THR A 151 16.15 -4.10 -4.57
N GLY A 152 15.84 -3.26 -5.56
CA GLY A 152 16.09 -3.55 -6.97
C GLY A 152 15.12 -4.56 -7.57
N GLY A 153 14.00 -4.84 -6.89
CA GLY A 153 12.95 -5.72 -7.38
C GLY A 153 12.01 -5.06 -8.38
N PHE A 154 10.96 -5.78 -8.75
CA PHE A 154 9.98 -5.37 -9.76
C PHE A 154 8.82 -4.62 -9.14
N PHE A 155 8.28 -3.60 -9.81
CA PHE A 155 6.97 -3.06 -9.46
C PHE A 155 6.20 -2.67 -10.72
N ASP A 156 4.90 -2.94 -10.72
CA ASP A 156 4.00 -2.53 -11.78
C ASP A 156 2.53 -2.54 -11.32
N SER A 157 1.65 -1.97 -12.14
CA SER A 157 0.21 -1.83 -11.88
C SER A 157 -0.60 -2.32 -13.07
N SER A 158 -1.54 -3.24 -12.84
CA SER A 158 -2.43 -3.75 -13.89
C SER A 158 -3.68 -4.39 -13.30
N ALA A 159 -4.78 -4.37 -14.04
CA ALA A 159 -5.98 -5.14 -13.67
C ALA A 159 -5.82 -6.65 -13.94
N ASN A 160 -4.72 -7.08 -14.59
CA ASN A 160 -4.41 -8.48 -14.89
C ASN A 160 -3.29 -9.01 -13.95
N PRO A 161 -3.61 -9.78 -12.91
CA PRO A 161 -2.60 -10.32 -11.98
C PRO A 161 -1.61 -11.27 -12.63
N ALA A 162 -2.04 -12.06 -13.63
CA ALA A 162 -1.17 -13.00 -14.32
C ALA A 162 -0.07 -12.26 -15.11
N TYR A 163 -0.43 -11.16 -15.78
CA TYR A 163 0.54 -10.28 -16.44
C TYR A 163 1.58 -9.72 -15.45
N LEU A 164 1.13 -9.22 -14.30
CA LEU A 164 2.03 -8.69 -13.27
C LEU A 164 3.00 -9.76 -12.77
N PHE A 165 2.50 -10.96 -12.50
CA PHE A 165 3.32 -12.04 -11.97
C PHE A 165 4.33 -12.57 -13.00
N GLN A 166 3.92 -12.73 -14.26
CA GLN A 166 4.82 -13.12 -15.34
C GLN A 166 5.99 -12.13 -15.49
N ASN A 167 5.71 -10.82 -15.48
CA ASN A 167 6.76 -9.81 -15.58
C ASN A 167 7.66 -9.77 -14.34
N ALA A 168 7.08 -9.93 -13.15
CA ALA A 168 7.85 -10.00 -11.91
C ALA A 168 8.80 -11.21 -11.91
N LEU A 169 8.34 -12.37 -12.41
CA LEU A 169 9.14 -13.58 -12.55
C LEU A 169 10.28 -13.37 -13.57
N GLN A 170 9.98 -12.84 -14.76
CA GLN A 170 11.00 -12.53 -15.76
C GLN A 170 12.07 -11.57 -15.22
N ALA A 171 11.66 -10.56 -14.44
CA ALA A 171 12.59 -9.64 -13.79
C ALA A 171 13.41 -10.30 -12.67
N SER A 172 12.89 -11.37 -12.05
CA SER A 172 13.59 -12.12 -11.01
C SER A 172 14.59 -13.14 -11.57
N GLU A 173 14.32 -13.69 -12.76
CA GLU A 173 15.17 -14.69 -13.43
C GLU A 173 16.34 -14.05 -14.19
N ASN A 174 16.13 -12.87 -14.77
CA ASN A 174 17.13 -12.20 -15.60
C ASN A 174 17.93 -11.16 -14.78
N TYR A 175 19.01 -11.60 -14.13
CA TYR A 175 19.88 -10.70 -13.37
C TYR A 175 21.36 -10.99 -13.57
N TYR A 176 22.18 -9.98 -13.31
CA TYR A 176 23.64 -10.10 -13.26
C TYR A 176 24.09 -10.06 -11.81
N LEU A 177 24.92 -11.03 -11.42
CA LEU A 177 25.56 -11.02 -10.11
C LEU A 177 26.89 -10.27 -10.20
N ILE A 178 26.95 -9.11 -9.55
CA ILE A 178 28.13 -8.25 -9.53
C ILE A 178 28.69 -8.22 -8.11
N TYR A 179 29.91 -8.73 -7.96
CA TYR A 179 30.67 -8.63 -6.74
C TYR A 179 31.58 -7.41 -6.80
N TYR A 180 31.56 -6.62 -5.73
CA TYR A 180 32.51 -5.53 -5.54
C TYR A 180 32.90 -5.47 -4.07
N SER A 181 34.10 -4.97 -3.80
CA SER A 181 34.56 -4.65 -2.45
C SER A 181 35.08 -3.21 -2.45
N PRO A 182 34.70 -2.37 -1.48
CA PRO A 182 35.25 -1.03 -1.37
C PRO A 182 36.73 -1.11 -1.03
N LYS A 183 37.57 -0.28 -1.69
CA LYS A 183 39.02 -0.26 -1.48
C LYS A 183 39.42 -0.04 -0.02
N ASN A 184 38.68 0.80 0.70
CA ASN A 184 38.89 1.15 2.10
C ASN A 184 37.63 0.82 2.91
N TYR A 185 37.34 -0.47 3.12
CA TYR A 185 36.19 -0.87 3.93
C TYR A 185 36.35 -0.35 5.36
N GLN A 186 35.28 0.28 5.88
CA GLN A 186 35.18 0.69 7.28
C GLN A 186 33.84 0.23 7.83
N GLN A 187 33.89 -0.53 8.92
CA GLN A 187 32.74 -1.00 9.68
C GLN A 187 32.27 0.12 10.61
N ASP A 188 31.72 1.19 10.04
CA ASP A 188 31.33 2.42 10.74
C ASP A 188 29.83 2.47 11.10
N GLY A 189 29.09 1.39 10.84
CA GLY A 189 27.65 1.31 11.08
C GLY A 189 26.81 2.22 10.17
N LYS A 190 27.42 2.87 9.17
CA LYS A 190 26.71 3.80 8.27
C LYS A 190 26.18 3.08 7.05
N PHE A 191 25.06 3.59 6.54
CA PHE A 191 24.50 3.15 5.27
C PHE A 191 25.41 3.57 4.11
N LYS A 192 25.87 2.59 3.34
CA LYS A 192 26.69 2.75 2.14
C LYS A 192 25.78 2.60 0.92
N ALA A 193 25.53 3.73 0.24
CA ALA A 193 24.73 3.73 -0.98
C ALA A 193 25.49 3.09 -2.14
N ILE A 194 24.78 2.31 -2.96
CA ILE A 194 25.28 1.69 -4.17
C ILE A 194 24.74 2.48 -5.36
N LYS A 195 25.59 2.71 -6.37
CA LYS A 195 25.17 3.28 -7.65
C LYS A 195 25.76 2.47 -8.78
N VAL A 196 24.90 1.89 -9.62
CA VAL A 196 25.32 1.14 -10.81
C VAL A 196 25.14 2.02 -12.04
N ARG A 197 26.12 2.02 -12.95
CA ARG A 197 26.07 2.74 -14.23
C ARG A 197 26.60 1.85 -15.33
N VAL A 198 25.92 1.83 -16.47
CA VAL A 198 26.33 1.11 -17.68
C VAL A 198 26.71 2.13 -18.76
N LYS A 199 27.74 1.84 -19.55
CA LYS A 199 28.19 2.72 -20.64
C LYS A 199 27.29 2.55 -21.87
N ASN A 200 26.98 3.65 -22.57
CA ASN A 200 26.52 3.72 -23.97
C ASN A 200 25.17 3.10 -24.37
N LYS A 201 24.17 2.93 -23.50
CA LYS A 201 22.82 2.49 -23.92
C LYS A 201 21.71 2.99 -22.99
N ASP A 202 20.50 3.11 -23.54
CA ASP A 202 19.26 3.43 -22.81
C ASP A 202 18.69 2.19 -22.10
N TYR A 203 19.41 1.71 -21.08
CA TYR A 203 18.92 0.62 -20.24
C TYR A 203 18.24 1.13 -18.97
N LYS A 204 17.13 0.49 -18.60
CA LYS A 204 16.56 0.62 -17.25
C LYS A 204 17.33 -0.30 -16.31
N ILE A 205 18.08 0.30 -15.38
CA ILE A 205 18.87 -0.43 -14.39
C ILE A 205 18.08 -0.47 -13.07
N THR A 206 17.94 -1.67 -12.50
CA THR A 206 17.47 -1.86 -11.12
C THR A 206 18.58 -2.51 -10.31
N HIS A 207 18.77 -2.03 -9.07
CA HIS A 207 19.75 -2.57 -8.14
C HIS A 207 19.34 -2.20 -6.71
N ARG A 208 19.80 -2.97 -5.72
CA ARG A 208 19.64 -2.60 -4.30
C ARG A 208 20.27 -1.24 -4.02
N LEU A 209 19.65 -0.44 -3.16
CA LEU A 209 20.11 0.93 -2.85
C LEU A 209 21.42 0.98 -2.07
N GLY A 210 21.72 -0.03 -1.26
CA GLY A 210 22.86 0.03 -0.35
C GLY A 210 22.82 -1.05 0.71
N TYR A 211 23.67 -0.88 1.72
CA TYR A 211 23.83 -1.79 2.86
C TYR A 211 24.43 -1.03 4.04
N PHE A 212 24.25 -1.53 5.26
CA PHE A 212 24.95 -1.02 6.44
C PHE A 212 26.31 -1.72 6.58
N ALA A 213 27.37 -0.94 6.77
CA ALA A 213 28.71 -1.47 7.01
C ALA A 213 28.86 -1.88 8.49
N ASN A 214 28.32 -3.06 8.80
CA ASN A 214 28.33 -3.69 10.11
C ASN A 214 29.24 -4.92 10.16
#